data_AF-A0AAE8ZZ31-F1
#
_entry.id   AF-A0AAE8ZZ31-F1
#
_cell.length_a   1.000
_cell.length_b   1.000
_cell.length_c   1.000
_cell.angle_alpha   90.00
_cell.angle_beta   90.00
_cell.angle_gamma   90.00
#
_symmetry.space_group_name_H-M   'P 1'
#
loop_
_entity.id
_entity.type
_entity.pdbx_description
1 polymer ?
#
loop_
_entity_poly.entity_id
_entity_poly.type
_entity_poly.pdbx_seq_one_letter_code
_entity_poly.pdbx_strand_id
1 'polypeptide(L)'
;MNSIYTAEFDENRAFPVMAYANALCTYIQQLALDHTDDVAKICINIKKSHEYFLRKSMKTSQANSKKQTEGIPVAEIDDSKAENDRLNTKVRELELEKNTADARIAELVRLVELKSNEASQVAANARIFACRKCEKNRDIDELNEKNEKLENIVRQMSERNTELQISRKSMEALIAEQLKKINEIETKSMELKKDLKLKEELLKHSKISMDHIKANSTELEREIYYFRQKMETKDSEIEKLKENIGVMKTRCNTYAGQLQLATMEVFDLEKELEALSLYVPTHTPEPVANNEQSERDPLLERVKGDNEQLQKDTQEEKANDFNKEINKNHIVMESKENLKNVEDMNM
;
A
#
# COMPACT_ATOMS: atom_id res chain seq x y z
N MET A 1 -8.34 -70.36 92.93
CA MET A 1 -8.32 -71.51 93.85
C MET A 1 -8.26 -72.78 93.02
N ASN A 2 -7.09 -73.45 93.00
CA ASN A 2 -6.92 -74.91 93.04
C ASN A 2 -5.42 -75.22 93.17
N SER A 3 -5.00 -75.31 94.44
CA SER A 3 -3.98 -76.19 95.01
C SER A 3 -2.79 -76.67 94.14
N ILE A 4 -1.67 -75.95 94.20
CA ILE A 4 -0.31 -76.54 94.11
C ILE A 4 0.58 -76.00 95.26
N TYR A 5 -0.03 -75.57 96.37
CA TYR A 5 0.70 -75.04 97.54
C TYR A 5 1.14 -76.12 98.53
N THR A 6 0.94 -77.40 98.21
CA THR A 6 1.30 -78.53 99.07
C THR A 6 1.66 -79.74 98.21
N ALA A 7 2.84 -79.71 97.58
CA ALA A 7 3.50 -80.95 97.18
C ALA A 7 4.45 -81.31 98.33
N GLU A 8 4.04 -82.30 99.12
CA GLU A 8 4.78 -82.85 100.25
C GLU A 8 6.18 -83.30 99.80
N PHE A 9 7.19 -82.82 100.53
CA PHE A 9 8.58 -83.20 100.35
C PHE A 9 8.77 -84.64 100.86
N ASP A 10 8.94 -85.60 99.94
CA ASP A 10 9.41 -86.95 100.29
C ASP A 10 10.94 -86.88 100.55
N GLU A 11 11.31 -86.83 101.83
CA GLU A 11 12.69 -86.64 102.29
C GLU A 11 13.61 -87.87 102.05
N ASN A 12 13.10 -88.97 101.48
CA ASN A 12 13.84 -90.24 101.33
C ASN A 12 14.32 -90.58 99.90
N ARG A 13 14.28 -89.66 98.94
CA ARG A 13 14.85 -89.88 97.59
C ARG A 13 16.04 -88.96 97.29
N ALA A 14 17.13 -89.55 96.82
CA ALA A 14 18.44 -88.92 96.64
C ALA A 14 18.55 -87.87 95.50
N PHE A 15 17.49 -87.55 94.75
CA PHE A 15 17.53 -86.55 93.67
C PHE A 15 16.31 -85.61 93.61
N PRO A 16 16.05 -84.76 94.63
CA PRO A 16 14.90 -83.83 94.61
C PRO A 16 15.12 -82.59 93.72
N VAL A 17 16.39 -82.21 93.46
CA VAL A 17 16.73 -80.91 92.84
C VAL A 17 16.55 -80.90 91.33
N MET A 18 16.93 -81.97 90.62
CA MET A 18 16.75 -82.07 89.17
C MET A 18 15.27 -82.19 88.77
N ALA A 19 14.48 -82.93 89.54
CA ALA A 19 13.04 -83.06 89.29
C ALA A 19 12.31 -81.72 89.49
N TYR A 20 12.69 -80.95 90.52
CA TYR A 20 12.12 -79.63 90.79
C TYR A 20 12.54 -78.58 89.75
N ALA A 21 13.81 -78.56 89.32
CA ALA A 21 14.31 -77.65 88.28
C ALA A 21 13.68 -77.91 86.90
N ASN A 22 13.49 -79.18 86.54
CA ASN A 22 12.84 -79.57 85.28
C ASN A 22 11.32 -79.26 85.29
N ALA A 23 10.63 -79.48 86.40
CA ALA A 23 9.22 -79.10 86.54
C ALA A 23 9.02 -77.57 86.42
N LEU A 24 9.94 -76.78 86.96
CA LEU A 24 9.90 -75.30 86.88
C LEU A 24 10.29 -74.72 85.52
N CYS A 25 11.26 -75.31 84.81
CA CYS A 25 11.58 -74.89 83.43
C CYS A 25 10.39 -75.12 82.49
N THR A 26 9.65 -76.22 82.70
CA THR A 26 8.42 -76.52 81.97
C THR A 26 7.30 -75.51 82.28
N TYR A 27 7.21 -75.03 83.52
CA TYR A 27 6.23 -74.01 83.93
C TYR A 27 6.54 -72.61 83.37
N ILE A 28 7.82 -72.21 83.31
CA ILE A 28 8.25 -70.93 82.69
C ILE A 28 7.98 -70.93 81.18
N GLN A 29 8.11 -72.08 80.50
CA GLN A 29 7.74 -72.23 79.09
C GLN A 29 6.22 -72.18 78.83
N GLN A 30 5.37 -72.43 79.85
CA GLN A 30 3.91 -72.38 79.75
C GLN A 30 3.30 -71.02 80.10
N LEU A 31 4.06 -70.12 80.72
CA LEU A 31 3.64 -68.73 80.97
C LEU A 31 3.87 -67.90 79.72
N ALA A 32 2.78 -67.43 79.10
CA ALA A 32 2.83 -66.50 77.96
C ALA A 32 3.59 -65.21 78.32
N LEU A 33 4.26 -64.62 77.32
CA LEU A 33 5.24 -63.51 77.37
C LEU A 33 4.78 -62.19 78.04
N ASP A 34 3.58 -62.11 78.61
CA ASP A 34 2.95 -60.85 79.06
C ASP A 34 2.92 -60.65 80.59
N HIS A 35 3.55 -61.53 81.39
CA HIS A 35 3.58 -61.44 82.87
C HIS A 35 5.01 -61.39 83.45
N THR A 36 5.81 -60.42 83.00
CA THR A 36 7.23 -60.24 83.39
C THR A 36 7.48 -60.11 84.90
N ASP A 37 6.55 -59.52 85.66
CA ASP A 37 6.67 -59.36 87.13
C ASP A 37 6.49 -60.67 87.90
N ASP A 38 5.67 -61.59 87.39
CA ASP A 38 5.45 -62.90 88.02
C ASP A 38 6.61 -63.86 87.70
N VAL A 39 7.19 -63.75 86.49
CA VAL A 39 8.44 -64.45 86.13
C VAL A 39 9.60 -64.00 87.03
N ALA A 40 9.72 -62.69 87.31
CA ALA A 40 10.75 -62.17 88.21
C ALA A 40 10.61 -62.69 89.65
N LYS A 41 9.39 -62.78 90.20
CA LYS A 41 9.14 -63.36 91.55
C LYS A 41 9.50 -64.85 91.61
N ILE A 42 9.21 -65.62 90.56
CA ILE A 42 9.57 -67.03 90.48
C ILE A 42 11.10 -67.19 90.44
N CYS A 43 11.81 -66.40 89.63
CA CYS A 43 13.27 -66.41 89.57
C CYS A 43 13.92 -66.05 90.93
N ILE A 44 13.35 -65.10 91.67
CA ILE A 44 13.82 -64.75 93.03
C ILE A 44 13.61 -65.90 94.01
N ASN A 45 12.45 -66.59 93.95
CA ASN A 45 12.20 -67.75 94.80
C ASN A 45 13.12 -68.93 94.46
N ILE A 46 13.43 -69.16 93.19
CA ILE A 46 14.41 -70.18 92.76
C ILE A 46 15.79 -69.88 93.34
N LYS A 47 16.25 -68.62 93.26
CA LYS A 47 17.52 -68.21 93.86
C LYS A 47 17.55 -68.46 95.37
N LYS A 48 16.46 -68.14 96.09
CA LYS A 48 16.33 -68.40 97.54
C LYS A 48 16.29 -69.89 97.88
N SER A 49 15.59 -70.72 97.10
CA SER A 49 15.55 -72.18 97.30
C SER A 49 16.90 -72.83 97.02
N HIS A 50 17.63 -72.35 96.00
CA HIS A 50 18.99 -72.81 95.70
C HIS A 50 19.97 -72.43 96.82
N GLU A 51 19.91 -71.20 97.33
CA GLU A 51 20.68 -70.76 98.50
C GLU A 51 20.31 -71.56 99.77
N TYR A 52 19.04 -71.89 99.99
CA TYR A 52 18.60 -72.73 101.10
C TYR A 52 19.15 -74.17 100.98
N PHE A 53 19.13 -74.76 99.79
CA PHE A 53 19.72 -76.09 99.55
C PHE A 53 21.24 -76.10 99.71
N LEU A 54 21.95 -75.07 99.24
CA LEU A 54 23.38 -74.91 99.49
C LEU A 54 23.66 -74.81 101.00
N ARG A 55 22.88 -74.02 101.75
CA ARG A 55 22.98 -73.96 103.22
C ARG A 55 22.64 -75.27 103.93
N LYS A 56 21.64 -76.02 103.47
CA LYS A 56 21.20 -77.28 104.09
C LYS A 56 22.19 -78.42 103.77
N SER A 57 22.75 -78.47 102.56
CA SER A 57 23.82 -79.42 102.17
C SER A 57 25.14 -79.17 102.91
N MET A 58 25.50 -77.90 103.16
CA MET A 58 26.62 -77.58 104.05
C MET A 58 26.34 -77.98 105.51
N LYS A 59 25.09 -77.83 105.98
CA LYS A 59 24.69 -78.25 107.34
C LYS A 59 24.63 -79.77 107.53
N THR A 60 24.31 -80.56 106.50
CA THR A 60 24.41 -82.04 106.55
C THR A 60 25.83 -82.55 106.32
N SER A 61 26.69 -81.80 105.64
CA SER A 61 28.13 -82.13 105.51
C SER A 61 28.94 -81.82 106.79
N GLN A 62 28.42 -80.97 107.69
CA GLN A 62 29.05 -80.66 108.99
C GLN A 62 28.60 -81.57 110.15
N ALA A 63 27.63 -82.47 109.95
CA ALA A 63 27.13 -83.36 110.99
C ALA A 63 27.68 -84.80 110.93
N ASN A 64 28.43 -85.16 109.88
CA ASN A 64 29.05 -86.48 109.73
C ASN A 64 30.59 -86.50 109.73
N SER A 65 31.26 -85.39 110.08
CA SER A 65 32.74 -85.33 110.15
C SER A 65 33.32 -85.37 111.57
N LYS A 66 32.54 -85.73 112.59
CA LYS A 66 33.01 -85.79 113.99
C LYS A 66 33.06 -87.17 114.64
N LYS A 67 32.88 -88.25 113.87
CA LYS A 67 33.20 -89.62 114.30
C LYS A 67 33.66 -90.46 113.10
N GLN A 68 34.88 -90.21 112.64
CA GLN A 68 35.77 -91.17 111.99
C GLN A 68 37.13 -90.51 111.74
N THR A 69 37.74 -90.03 112.83
CA THR A 69 39.20 -89.97 112.94
C THR A 69 39.62 -91.25 113.65
N GLU A 70 39.76 -92.33 112.88
CA GLU A 70 40.54 -93.51 113.26
C GLU A 70 40.63 -94.42 112.03
N GLY A 71 41.81 -94.39 111.39
CA GLY A 71 42.22 -95.40 110.41
C GLY A 71 41.77 -95.17 108.96
N ILE A 72 42.38 -94.22 108.25
CA ILE A 72 42.49 -94.28 106.78
C ILE A 72 43.97 -94.08 106.40
N PRO A 73 44.55 -94.93 105.53
CA PRO A 73 46.00 -94.99 105.29
C PRO A 73 46.51 -93.81 104.46
N VAL A 74 47.77 -93.44 104.64
CA VAL A 74 48.48 -92.32 103.99
C VAL A 74 48.47 -92.37 102.43
N ALA A 75 48.07 -93.47 101.81
CA ALA A 75 48.08 -93.64 100.35
C ALA A 75 47.00 -92.86 99.58
N GLU A 76 45.81 -92.62 100.15
CA GLU A 76 44.68 -91.99 99.41
C GLU A 76 44.72 -90.46 99.34
N ILE A 77 45.54 -89.82 100.21
CA ILE A 77 45.75 -88.37 100.22
C ILE A 77 46.69 -87.95 99.07
N ASP A 78 47.68 -88.79 98.75
CA ASP A 78 48.62 -88.54 97.66
C ASP A 78 47.94 -88.70 96.29
N ASP A 79 47.04 -89.68 96.14
CA ASP A 79 46.26 -89.89 94.90
C ASP A 79 45.27 -88.73 94.64
N SER A 80 44.61 -88.20 95.67
CA SER A 80 43.71 -87.05 95.54
C SER A 80 44.45 -85.75 95.17
N LYS A 81 45.69 -85.61 95.63
CA LYS A 81 46.56 -84.46 95.30
C LYS A 81 47.07 -84.56 93.86
N ALA A 82 47.47 -85.75 93.42
CA ALA A 82 47.88 -86.00 92.04
C ALA A 82 46.73 -85.73 91.04
N GLU A 83 45.51 -86.14 91.36
CA GLU A 83 44.32 -85.87 90.53
C GLU A 83 44.01 -84.36 90.46
N ASN A 84 44.16 -83.64 91.57
CA ASN A 84 43.96 -82.18 91.61
C ASN A 84 45.05 -81.42 90.85
N ASP A 85 46.31 -81.83 90.94
CA ASP A 85 47.41 -81.27 90.16
C ASP A 85 47.22 -81.53 88.66
N ARG A 86 46.70 -82.71 88.29
CA ARG A 86 46.33 -83.06 86.92
C ARG A 86 45.17 -82.21 86.40
N LEU A 87 44.15 -81.97 87.22
CA LEU A 87 43.02 -81.07 86.92
C LEU A 87 43.49 -79.63 86.74
N ASN A 88 44.33 -79.11 87.63
CA ASN A 88 44.88 -77.76 87.51
C ASN A 88 45.74 -77.58 86.25
N THR A 89 46.50 -78.61 85.87
CA THR A 89 47.25 -78.60 84.61
C THR A 89 46.30 -78.53 83.41
N LYS A 90 45.24 -79.34 83.43
CA LYS A 90 44.22 -79.35 82.38
C LYS A 90 43.42 -78.04 82.30
N VAL A 91 43.18 -77.37 83.44
CA VAL A 91 42.57 -76.04 83.48
C VAL A 91 43.48 -75.01 82.82
N ARG A 92 44.79 -75.03 83.11
CA ARG A 92 45.75 -74.11 82.45
C ARG A 92 45.85 -74.34 80.94
N GLU A 93 45.82 -75.59 80.50
CA GLU A 93 45.79 -75.93 79.07
C GLU A 93 44.51 -75.42 78.40
N LEU A 94 43.34 -75.63 79.03
CA LEU A 94 42.07 -75.11 78.55
C LEU A 94 42.00 -73.57 78.55
N GLU A 95 42.62 -72.91 79.52
CA GLU A 95 42.75 -71.44 79.54
C GLU A 95 43.63 -70.94 78.38
N LEU A 96 44.72 -71.64 78.08
CA LEU A 96 45.59 -71.34 76.94
C LEU A 96 44.86 -71.55 75.60
N GLU A 97 44.12 -72.66 75.46
CA GLU A 97 43.29 -72.94 74.29
C GLU A 97 42.18 -71.91 74.13
N LYS A 98 41.52 -71.52 75.22
CA LYS A 98 40.52 -70.45 75.22
C LYS A 98 41.14 -69.13 74.75
N ASN A 99 42.27 -68.72 75.32
CA ASN A 99 42.92 -67.47 74.92
C ASN A 99 43.33 -67.48 73.44
N THR A 100 43.75 -68.64 72.93
CA THR A 100 44.07 -68.84 71.50
C THR A 100 42.82 -68.79 70.62
N ALA A 101 41.72 -69.37 71.07
CA ALA A 101 40.43 -69.31 70.39
C ALA A 101 39.87 -67.88 70.38
N ASP A 102 39.94 -67.17 71.51
CA ASP A 102 39.51 -65.78 71.64
C ASP A 102 40.32 -64.86 70.69
N ALA A 103 41.63 -65.08 70.56
CA ALA A 103 42.46 -64.35 69.60
C ALA A 103 42.05 -64.61 68.14
N ARG A 104 41.75 -65.87 67.78
CA ARG A 104 41.24 -66.22 66.44
C ARG A 104 39.85 -65.63 66.16
N ILE A 105 38.98 -65.61 67.17
CA ILE A 105 37.66 -64.98 67.07
C ILE A 105 37.82 -63.48 66.83
N ALA A 106 38.69 -62.81 67.58
CA ALA A 106 38.96 -61.38 67.40
C ALA A 106 39.48 -61.05 66.00
N GLU A 107 40.38 -61.87 65.45
CA GLU A 107 40.90 -61.70 64.08
C GLU A 107 39.81 -61.92 63.02
N LEU A 108 38.96 -62.95 63.18
CA LEU A 108 37.82 -63.21 62.29
C LEU A 108 36.80 -62.07 62.35
N VAL A 109 36.48 -61.55 63.54
CA VAL A 109 35.59 -60.40 63.70
C VAL A 109 36.14 -59.19 62.95
N ARG A 110 37.43 -58.89 63.09
CA ARG A 110 38.07 -57.78 62.37
C ARG A 110 38.00 -57.96 60.86
N LEU A 111 38.17 -59.19 60.37
CA LEU A 111 38.11 -59.51 58.94
C LEU A 111 36.68 -59.40 58.39
N VAL A 112 35.68 -59.81 59.17
CA VAL A 112 34.24 -59.64 58.85
C VAL A 112 33.87 -58.16 58.79
N GLU A 113 34.30 -57.35 59.75
CA GLU A 113 34.08 -55.89 59.74
C GLU A 113 34.70 -55.23 58.50
N LEU A 114 35.93 -55.61 58.16
CA LEU A 114 36.64 -55.07 56.99
C LEU A 114 35.93 -55.45 55.68
N LYS A 115 35.49 -56.71 55.55
CA LYS A 115 34.70 -57.17 54.40
C LYS A 115 33.30 -56.53 54.34
N SER A 116 32.67 -56.29 55.47
CA SER A 116 31.39 -55.58 55.56
C SER A 116 31.52 -54.12 55.10
N ASN A 117 32.62 -53.46 55.50
CA ASN A 117 32.93 -52.09 55.07
C ASN A 117 33.24 -52.03 53.56
N GLU A 118 34.04 -52.97 53.03
CA GLU A 118 34.29 -53.09 51.59
C GLU A 118 32.98 -53.30 50.80
N ALA A 119 32.13 -54.24 51.24
CA ALA A 119 30.85 -54.51 50.61
C ALA A 119 29.92 -53.28 50.63
N SER A 120 29.90 -52.55 51.75
CA SER A 120 29.13 -51.31 51.90
C SER A 120 29.64 -50.21 50.96
N GLN A 121 30.96 -50.09 50.80
CA GLN A 121 31.58 -49.10 49.92
C GLN A 121 31.34 -49.43 48.43
N VAL A 122 31.43 -50.70 48.05
CA VAL A 122 31.08 -51.16 46.69
C VAL A 122 29.61 -50.88 46.39
N ALA A 123 28.70 -51.18 47.33
CA ALA A 123 27.28 -50.88 47.17
C ALA A 123 27.01 -49.37 47.06
N ALA A 124 27.68 -48.54 47.87
CA ALA A 124 27.57 -47.08 47.79
C ALA A 124 28.07 -46.54 46.44
N ASN A 125 29.22 -47.01 45.96
CA ASN A 125 29.77 -46.62 44.65
C ASN A 125 28.86 -47.04 43.50
N ALA A 126 28.27 -48.25 43.56
CA ALA A 126 27.30 -48.70 42.57
C ALA A 126 26.05 -47.80 42.52
N ARG A 127 25.54 -47.37 43.68
CA ARG A 127 24.43 -46.42 43.76
C ARG A 127 24.80 -45.06 43.18
N ILE A 128 25.96 -44.50 43.52
CA ILE A 128 26.45 -43.22 42.97
C ILE A 128 26.57 -43.30 41.45
N PHE A 129 27.12 -44.40 40.93
CA PHE A 129 27.22 -44.62 39.48
C PHE A 129 25.84 -44.70 38.81
N ALA A 130 24.90 -45.44 39.39
CA ALA A 130 23.53 -45.53 38.88
C ALA A 130 22.84 -44.15 38.86
N CYS A 131 22.94 -43.36 39.94
CA CYS A 131 22.39 -42.01 39.99
C CYS A 131 22.99 -41.11 38.89
N ARG A 132 24.32 -41.10 38.75
CA ARG A 132 25.01 -40.33 37.70
C ARG A 132 24.60 -40.78 36.29
N LYS A 133 24.35 -42.07 36.09
CA LYS A 133 23.87 -42.60 34.81
C LYS A 133 22.45 -42.10 34.51
N CYS A 134 21.56 -42.10 35.50
CA CYS A 134 20.22 -41.55 35.35
C CYS A 134 20.22 -40.05 35.05
N GLU A 135 21.07 -39.26 35.73
CA GLU A 135 21.26 -37.84 35.46
C GLU A 135 21.73 -37.60 34.02
N LYS A 136 22.79 -38.30 33.59
CA LYS A 136 23.28 -38.19 32.20
C LYS A 136 22.23 -38.58 31.16
N ASN A 137 21.43 -39.61 31.41
CA ASN A 137 20.36 -39.98 30.50
C ASN A 137 19.30 -38.88 30.41
N ARG A 138 18.95 -38.24 31.53
CA ARG A 138 18.03 -37.10 31.55
C ARG A 138 18.58 -35.91 30.77
N ASP A 139 19.86 -35.59 30.93
CA ASP A 139 20.53 -34.52 30.18
C ASP A 139 20.52 -34.82 28.66
N ILE A 140 20.74 -36.09 28.28
CA ILE A 140 20.66 -36.53 26.87
C ILE A 140 19.25 -36.36 26.33
N ASP A 141 18.22 -36.75 27.09
CA ASP A 141 16.82 -36.60 26.68
C ASP A 141 16.45 -35.11 26.49
N GLU A 142 16.87 -34.23 27.41
CA GLU A 142 16.67 -32.78 27.28
C GLU A 142 17.41 -32.19 26.07
N LEU A 143 18.63 -32.67 25.78
CA LEU A 143 19.38 -32.25 24.59
C LEU A 143 18.70 -32.73 23.30
N ASN A 144 18.17 -33.94 23.28
CA ASN A 144 17.43 -34.47 22.14
C ASN A 144 16.15 -33.66 21.88
N GLU A 145 15.39 -33.31 22.93
CA GLU A 145 14.21 -32.47 22.79
C GLU A 145 14.57 -31.07 22.24
N LYS A 146 15.69 -30.49 22.70
CA LYS A 146 16.20 -29.22 22.16
C LYS A 146 16.64 -29.36 20.71
N ASN A 147 17.25 -30.49 20.34
CA ASN A 147 17.70 -30.75 18.97
C ASN A 147 16.50 -30.91 18.02
N GLU A 148 15.45 -31.62 18.41
CA GLU A 148 14.20 -31.73 17.64
C GLU A 148 13.54 -30.36 17.42
N LYS A 149 13.52 -29.50 18.45
CA LYS A 149 13.03 -28.12 18.32
C LYS A 149 13.86 -27.31 17.33
N LEU A 150 15.19 -27.44 17.37
CA LEU A 150 16.09 -26.77 16.43
C LEU A 150 15.88 -27.26 15.00
N GLU A 151 15.76 -28.56 14.78
CA GLU A 151 15.47 -29.14 13.47
C GLU A 151 14.14 -28.63 12.91
N ASN A 152 13.10 -28.53 13.75
CA ASN A 152 11.83 -27.96 13.33
C ASN A 152 11.93 -26.47 12.97
N ILE A 153 12.70 -25.68 13.73
CA ILE A 153 12.97 -24.27 13.40
C ILE A 153 13.71 -24.16 12.06
N VAL A 154 14.73 -25.00 11.84
CA VAL A 154 15.49 -25.02 10.58
C VAL A 154 14.58 -25.37 9.40
N ARG A 155 13.70 -26.36 9.55
CA ARG A 155 12.70 -26.72 8.54
C ARG A 155 11.77 -25.54 8.21
N GLN A 156 11.21 -24.89 9.24
CA GLN A 156 10.33 -23.73 9.04
C GLN A 156 11.05 -22.54 8.39
N MET A 157 12.32 -22.30 8.73
CA MET A 157 13.13 -21.28 8.08
C MET A 157 13.36 -21.59 6.60
N SER A 158 13.64 -22.85 6.26
CA SER A 158 13.81 -23.31 4.88
C SER A 158 12.53 -23.15 4.05
N GLU A 159 11.38 -23.54 4.61
CA GLU A 159 10.06 -23.36 4.00
C GLU A 159 9.77 -21.87 3.74
N ARG A 160 9.89 -21.01 4.77
CA ARG A 160 9.72 -19.56 4.61
C ARG A 160 10.67 -18.96 3.59
N ASN A 161 11.93 -19.38 3.55
CA ASN A 161 12.90 -18.86 2.61
C ASN A 161 12.52 -19.20 1.15
N THR A 162 11.96 -20.39 0.95
CA THR A 162 11.45 -20.84 -0.36
C THR A 162 10.22 -20.01 -0.78
N GLU A 163 9.28 -19.79 0.14
CA GLU A 163 8.11 -18.92 -0.10
C GLU A 163 8.51 -17.49 -0.45
N LEU A 164 9.47 -16.91 0.30
CA LEU A 164 10.01 -15.58 0.03
C LEU A 164 10.68 -15.50 -1.35
N GLN A 165 11.41 -16.55 -1.75
CA GLN A 165 12.06 -16.58 -3.06
C GLN A 165 11.03 -16.67 -4.20
N ILE A 166 9.95 -17.43 -4.03
CA ILE A 166 8.85 -17.50 -5.00
C ILE A 166 8.14 -16.14 -5.10
N SER A 167 7.81 -15.54 -3.95
CA SER A 167 7.18 -14.22 -3.88
C SER A 167 8.03 -13.14 -4.55
N ARG A 168 9.34 -13.13 -4.27
CA ARG A 168 10.30 -12.22 -4.89
C ARG A 168 10.32 -12.37 -6.42
N LYS A 169 10.43 -13.59 -6.95
CA LYS A 169 10.40 -13.83 -8.40
C LYS A 169 9.10 -13.36 -9.04
N SER A 170 7.97 -13.58 -8.37
CA SER A 170 6.66 -13.09 -8.84
C SER A 170 6.60 -11.57 -8.89
N MET A 171 7.12 -10.88 -7.88
CA MET A 171 7.19 -9.42 -7.86
C MET A 171 8.14 -8.88 -8.94
N GLU A 172 9.30 -9.49 -9.13
CA GLU A 172 10.25 -9.12 -10.19
C GLU A 172 9.62 -9.23 -11.59
N ALA A 173 8.82 -10.28 -11.84
CA ALA A 173 8.08 -10.44 -13.09
C ALA A 173 7.01 -9.33 -13.31
N LEU A 174 6.25 -8.99 -12.26
CA LEU A 174 5.27 -7.91 -12.32
C LEU A 174 5.93 -6.55 -12.58
N ILE A 175 7.07 -6.29 -11.95
CA ILE A 175 7.85 -5.06 -12.16
C ILE A 175 8.33 -4.99 -13.62
N ALA A 176 8.86 -6.09 -14.18
CA ALA A 176 9.30 -6.13 -15.57
C ALA A 176 8.15 -5.88 -16.56
N GLU A 177 6.95 -6.43 -16.29
CA GLU A 177 5.77 -6.18 -17.12
C GLU A 177 5.31 -4.71 -17.05
N GLN A 178 5.32 -4.10 -15.87
CA GLN A 178 4.98 -2.69 -15.68
C GLN A 178 5.98 -1.76 -16.39
N LEU A 179 7.28 -2.05 -16.30
CA LEU A 179 8.30 -1.28 -17.03
C LEU A 179 8.10 -1.34 -18.55
N LYS A 180 7.71 -2.50 -19.09
CA LYS A 180 7.37 -2.64 -20.51
C LYS A 180 6.18 -1.75 -20.90
N LYS A 181 5.11 -1.76 -20.10
CA LYS A 181 3.92 -0.91 -20.33
C LYS A 181 4.26 0.58 -20.26
N ILE A 182 5.12 0.99 -19.33
CA ILE A 182 5.58 2.38 -19.21
C ILE A 182 6.32 2.80 -20.48
N ASN A 183 7.28 2.00 -20.96
CA ASN A 183 8.02 2.30 -22.19
C ASN A 183 7.11 2.39 -23.43
N GLU A 184 6.09 1.52 -23.53
CA GLU A 184 5.09 1.59 -24.60
C GLU A 184 4.26 2.88 -24.54
N ILE A 185 3.87 3.31 -23.34
CA ILE A 185 3.14 4.58 -23.12
C ILE A 185 4.02 5.78 -23.46
N GLU A 186 5.28 5.78 -23.04
CA GLU A 186 6.23 6.87 -23.35
C GLU A 186 6.45 7.01 -24.85
N THR A 187 6.57 5.88 -25.57
CA THR A 187 6.73 5.88 -27.03
C THR A 187 5.50 6.48 -27.72
N LYS A 188 4.28 6.02 -27.35
CA LYS A 188 3.02 6.57 -27.88
C LYS A 188 2.83 8.05 -27.54
N SER A 189 3.25 8.46 -26.33
CA SER A 189 3.18 9.86 -25.91
C SER A 189 4.09 10.75 -26.77
N MET A 190 5.30 10.29 -27.11
CA MET A 190 6.20 11.01 -28.01
C MET A 190 5.63 11.13 -29.43
N GLU A 191 5.01 10.08 -29.96
CA GLU A 191 4.33 10.13 -31.27
C GLU A 191 3.17 11.13 -31.28
N LEU A 192 2.28 11.05 -30.29
CA LEU A 192 1.16 11.99 -30.14
C LEU A 192 1.64 13.45 -30.02
N LYS A 193 2.77 13.69 -29.34
CA LYS A 193 3.35 15.03 -29.22
C LYS A 193 3.86 15.56 -30.56
N LYS A 194 4.43 14.70 -31.42
CA LYS A 194 4.84 15.08 -32.78
C LYS A 194 3.63 15.40 -33.65
N ASP A 195 2.61 14.55 -33.61
CA ASP A 195 1.36 14.75 -34.37
C ASP A 195 0.64 16.03 -33.95
N LEU A 196 0.59 16.32 -32.64
CA LEU A 196 0.00 17.55 -32.12
C LEU A 196 0.72 18.78 -32.68
N LYS A 197 2.06 18.77 -32.67
CA LYS A 197 2.86 19.89 -33.19
C LYS A 197 2.58 20.13 -34.69
N LEU A 198 2.49 19.06 -35.48
CA LEU A 198 2.17 19.16 -36.90
C LEU A 198 0.76 19.72 -37.14
N LYS A 199 -0.23 19.28 -36.35
CA LYS A 199 -1.59 19.83 -36.42
C LYS A 199 -1.67 21.30 -36.00
N GLU A 200 -0.91 21.72 -35.00
CA GLU A 200 -0.81 23.12 -34.59
C GLU A 200 -0.21 24.00 -35.69
N GLU A 201 0.83 23.52 -36.39
CA GLU A 201 1.44 24.22 -37.52
C GLU A 201 0.45 24.35 -38.69
N LEU A 202 -0.23 23.27 -39.07
CA LEU A 202 -1.28 23.30 -40.10
C LEU A 202 -2.43 24.26 -39.74
N LEU A 203 -2.84 24.29 -38.47
CA LEU A 203 -3.89 25.20 -38.01
C LEU A 203 -3.45 26.66 -38.09
N LYS A 204 -2.18 26.97 -37.79
CA LYS A 204 -1.62 28.32 -37.95
C LYS A 204 -1.64 28.76 -39.42
N HIS A 205 -1.19 27.89 -40.33
CA HIS A 205 -1.24 28.17 -41.78
C HIS A 205 -2.67 28.37 -42.29
N SER A 206 -3.60 27.50 -41.87
CA SER A 206 -5.01 27.65 -42.21
C SER A 206 -5.59 28.97 -41.72
N LYS A 207 -5.25 29.40 -40.49
CA LYS A 207 -5.69 30.68 -39.95
C LYS A 207 -5.17 31.86 -40.77
N ILE A 208 -3.88 31.85 -41.13
CA ILE A 208 -3.29 32.89 -42.00
C ILE A 208 -4.01 32.95 -43.35
N SER A 209 -4.29 31.82 -43.97
CA SER A 209 -5.03 31.75 -45.24
C SER A 209 -6.46 32.31 -45.09
N MET A 210 -7.15 31.99 -43.99
CA MET A 210 -8.49 32.50 -43.72
C MET A 210 -8.49 34.02 -43.50
N ASP A 211 -7.50 34.54 -42.78
CA ASP A 211 -7.35 35.98 -42.55
C ASP A 211 -7.08 36.73 -43.87
N HIS A 212 -6.29 36.14 -44.79
CA HIS A 212 -6.10 36.69 -46.14
C HIS A 212 -7.39 36.69 -46.97
N ILE A 213 -8.16 35.60 -46.96
CA ILE A 213 -9.46 35.54 -47.66
C ILE A 213 -10.41 36.62 -47.11
N LYS A 214 -10.45 36.80 -45.79
CA LYS A 214 -11.27 37.82 -45.15
C LYS A 214 -10.84 39.24 -45.57
N ALA A 215 -9.53 39.52 -45.59
CA ALA A 215 -9.01 40.81 -46.03
C ALA A 215 -9.38 41.10 -47.50
N ASN A 216 -9.21 40.11 -48.38
CA ASN A 216 -9.57 40.22 -49.79
C ASN A 216 -11.08 40.43 -49.98
N SER A 217 -11.92 39.72 -49.21
CA SER A 217 -13.38 39.90 -49.24
C SER A 217 -13.76 41.33 -48.87
N THR A 218 -13.16 41.87 -47.81
CA THR A 218 -13.42 43.26 -47.39
C THR A 218 -12.96 44.28 -48.45
N GLU A 219 -11.85 44.03 -49.14
CA GLU A 219 -11.40 44.92 -50.21
C GLU A 219 -12.34 44.87 -51.42
N LEU A 220 -12.77 43.67 -51.82
CA LEU A 220 -13.74 43.50 -52.90
C LEU A 220 -15.08 44.18 -52.58
N GLU A 221 -15.55 44.10 -51.33
CA GLU A 221 -16.75 44.83 -50.87
C GLU A 221 -16.61 46.35 -51.03
N ARG A 222 -15.42 46.91 -50.72
CA ARG A 222 -15.15 48.34 -50.93
C ARG A 222 -15.15 48.72 -52.40
N GLU A 223 -14.53 47.91 -53.26
CA GLU A 223 -14.52 48.13 -54.71
C GLU A 223 -15.94 48.10 -55.29
N ILE A 224 -16.75 47.11 -54.91
CA ILE A 224 -18.15 46.99 -55.34
C ILE A 224 -18.94 48.23 -54.92
N TYR A 225 -18.77 48.68 -53.67
CA TYR A 225 -19.42 49.89 -53.17
C TYR A 225 -19.03 51.12 -54.00
N TYR A 226 -17.74 51.29 -54.29
CA TYR A 226 -17.24 52.39 -55.11
C TYR A 226 -17.81 52.36 -56.54
N PHE A 227 -17.85 51.19 -57.18
CA PHE A 227 -18.45 51.05 -58.51
C PHE A 227 -19.94 51.36 -58.51
N ARG A 228 -20.67 50.93 -57.47
CA ARG A 228 -22.10 51.25 -57.32
C ARG A 228 -22.32 52.75 -57.26
N GLN A 229 -21.55 53.48 -56.45
CA GLN A 229 -21.66 54.94 -56.33
C GLN A 229 -21.36 55.64 -57.67
N LYS A 230 -20.37 55.15 -58.42
CA LYS A 230 -20.07 55.66 -59.77
C LYS A 230 -21.24 55.44 -60.73
N MET A 231 -21.85 54.26 -60.72
CA MET A 231 -23.01 53.98 -61.57
C MET A 231 -24.20 54.88 -61.22
N GLU A 232 -24.51 55.05 -59.93
CA GLU A 232 -25.59 55.96 -59.49
C GLU A 232 -25.35 57.40 -59.96
N THR A 233 -24.09 57.86 -59.94
CA THR A 233 -23.72 59.18 -60.46
C THR A 233 -23.96 59.26 -61.98
N LYS A 234 -23.57 58.22 -62.72
CA LYS A 234 -23.75 58.16 -64.18
C LYS A 234 -25.22 58.03 -64.58
N ASP A 235 -26.02 57.28 -63.85
CA ASP A 235 -27.47 57.21 -64.06
C ASP A 235 -28.11 58.58 -63.83
N SER A 236 -27.69 59.32 -62.81
CA SER A 236 -28.16 60.70 -62.60
C SER A 236 -27.76 61.65 -63.74
N GLU A 237 -26.55 61.54 -64.28
CA GLU A 237 -26.13 62.29 -65.48
C GLU A 237 -27.00 61.94 -66.70
N ILE A 238 -27.28 60.66 -66.91
CA ILE A 238 -28.14 60.18 -68.01
C ILE A 238 -29.56 60.75 -67.90
N GLU A 239 -30.15 60.75 -66.71
CA GLU A 239 -31.50 61.31 -66.50
C GLU A 239 -31.54 62.82 -66.80
N LYS A 240 -30.52 63.59 -66.40
CA LYS A 240 -30.42 65.01 -66.78
C LYS A 240 -30.30 65.20 -68.29
N LEU A 241 -29.52 64.37 -68.97
CA LEU A 241 -29.40 64.43 -70.42
C LEU A 241 -30.72 64.08 -71.12
N LYS A 242 -31.46 63.08 -70.61
CA LYS A 242 -32.81 62.76 -71.11
C LYS A 242 -33.77 63.93 -70.95
N GLU A 243 -33.75 64.59 -69.79
CA GLU A 243 -34.55 65.79 -69.54
C GLU A 243 -34.21 66.91 -70.54
N ASN A 244 -32.92 67.21 -70.73
CA ASN A 244 -32.45 68.21 -71.70
C ASN A 244 -32.88 67.88 -73.14
N ILE A 245 -32.78 66.61 -73.55
CA ILE A 245 -33.27 66.15 -74.86
C ILE A 245 -34.79 66.35 -74.97
N GLY A 246 -35.55 66.09 -73.90
CA GLY A 246 -36.99 66.35 -73.84
C GLY A 246 -37.33 67.82 -74.05
N VAL A 247 -36.60 68.72 -73.41
CA VAL A 247 -36.74 70.18 -73.58
C VAL A 247 -36.42 70.59 -75.01
N MET A 248 -35.30 70.13 -75.58
CA MET A 248 -34.93 70.43 -76.96
C MET A 248 -35.96 69.92 -77.97
N LYS A 249 -36.45 68.69 -77.79
CA LYS A 249 -37.51 68.11 -78.64
C LYS A 249 -38.76 68.99 -78.63
N THR A 250 -39.13 69.51 -77.46
CA THR A 250 -40.27 70.42 -77.32
C THR A 250 -40.03 71.73 -78.06
N ARG A 251 -38.87 72.36 -77.88
CA ARG A 251 -38.46 73.59 -78.60
C ARG A 251 -38.47 73.40 -80.12
N CYS A 252 -37.89 72.30 -80.62
CA CYS A 252 -37.88 71.97 -82.05
C CYS A 252 -39.29 71.83 -82.62
N ASN A 253 -40.20 71.15 -81.89
CA ASN A 253 -41.59 71.02 -82.31
C ASN A 253 -42.29 72.38 -82.35
N THR A 254 -42.04 73.26 -81.37
CA THR A 254 -42.58 74.63 -81.37
C THR A 254 -42.07 75.43 -82.58
N TYR A 255 -40.78 75.42 -82.85
CA TYR A 255 -40.21 76.13 -84.01
C TYR A 255 -40.70 75.56 -85.34
N ALA A 256 -40.84 74.23 -85.46
CA ALA A 256 -41.42 73.61 -86.64
C ALA A 256 -42.87 74.08 -86.87
N GLY A 257 -43.68 74.16 -85.81
CA GLY A 257 -45.05 74.68 -85.87
C GLY A 257 -45.11 76.17 -86.25
N GLN A 258 -44.25 77.00 -85.66
CA GLN A 258 -44.13 78.43 -86.02
C GLN A 258 -43.71 78.62 -87.48
N LEU A 259 -42.73 77.84 -87.95
CA LEU A 259 -42.30 77.87 -89.34
C LEU A 259 -43.43 77.47 -90.30
N GLN A 260 -44.21 76.44 -89.95
CA GLN A 260 -45.36 76.02 -90.74
C GLN A 260 -46.40 77.14 -90.86
N LEU A 261 -46.73 77.82 -89.75
CA LEU A 261 -47.66 78.95 -89.74
C LEU A 261 -47.14 80.12 -90.60
N ALA A 262 -45.88 80.53 -90.40
CA ALA A 262 -45.27 81.60 -91.20
C ALA A 262 -45.22 81.25 -92.69
N THR A 263 -44.97 79.97 -93.04
CA THR A 263 -45.00 79.51 -94.44
C THR A 263 -46.40 79.62 -95.04
N MET A 264 -47.44 79.30 -94.28
CA MET A 264 -48.83 79.48 -94.71
C MET A 264 -49.19 80.95 -94.89
N GLU A 265 -48.80 81.82 -93.95
CA GLU A 265 -49.02 83.27 -94.05
C GLU A 265 -48.34 83.87 -95.28
N VAL A 266 -47.08 83.49 -95.56
CA VAL A 266 -46.37 83.93 -96.76
C VAL A 266 -47.09 83.48 -98.02
N PHE A 267 -47.56 82.22 -98.06
CA PHE A 267 -48.32 81.71 -99.20
C PHE A 267 -49.64 82.47 -99.43
N ASP A 268 -50.35 82.83 -98.37
CA ASP A 268 -51.57 83.63 -98.46
C ASP A 268 -51.27 85.06 -98.95
N LEU A 269 -50.20 85.68 -98.44
CA LEU A 269 -49.73 87.00 -98.90
C LEU A 269 -49.25 86.98 -100.35
N GLU A 270 -48.56 85.92 -100.79
CA GLU A 270 -48.15 85.74 -102.19
C GLU A 270 -49.37 85.68 -103.12
N LYS A 271 -50.45 84.99 -102.71
CA LYS A 271 -51.72 85.00 -103.45
C LYS A 271 -52.39 86.36 -103.50
N GLU A 272 -52.43 87.09 -102.38
CA GLU A 272 -52.96 88.46 -102.36
C GLU A 272 -52.17 89.39 -103.26
N LEU A 273 -50.84 89.29 -103.25
CA LEU A 273 -49.95 90.06 -104.12
C LEU A 273 -50.15 89.70 -105.59
N GLU A 274 -50.32 88.42 -105.92
CA GLU A 274 -50.65 87.96 -107.29
C GLU A 274 -51.99 88.57 -107.76
N ALA A 275 -53.01 88.57 -106.90
CA ALA A 275 -54.30 89.19 -107.21
C ALA A 275 -54.18 90.72 -107.43
N LEU A 276 -53.37 91.41 -106.62
CA LEU A 276 -53.12 92.85 -106.75
C LEU A 276 -52.24 93.20 -107.96
N SER A 277 -51.33 92.32 -108.38
CA SER A 277 -50.48 92.55 -109.56
C SER A 277 -51.22 92.29 -110.88
N LEU A 278 -52.28 91.48 -110.86
CA LEU A 278 -53.24 91.35 -111.96
C LEU A 278 -54.29 92.49 -112.00
N TYR A 279 -54.30 93.36 -110.99
CA TYR A 279 -55.18 94.52 -110.92
C TYR A 279 -54.68 95.63 -111.86
N VAL A 280 -55.46 95.95 -112.90
CA VAL A 280 -55.22 97.10 -113.77
C VAL A 280 -55.82 98.36 -113.11
N PRO A 281 -55.03 99.40 -112.80
CA PRO A 281 -55.55 100.59 -112.15
C PRO A 281 -56.54 101.33 -113.06
N THR A 282 -57.80 101.43 -112.66
CA THR A 282 -58.73 102.42 -113.21
C THR A 282 -58.46 103.76 -112.54
N HIS A 283 -57.52 104.55 -113.07
CA HIS A 283 -57.34 105.93 -112.65
C HIS A 283 -58.04 106.90 -113.59
N THR A 284 -58.96 107.68 -113.03
CA THR A 284 -59.32 109.03 -113.49
C THR A 284 -58.52 110.07 -112.66
N PRO A 285 -57.97 111.14 -113.26
CA PRO A 285 -56.99 112.00 -112.61
C PRO A 285 -57.61 113.20 -111.87
N GLU A 286 -56.95 113.64 -110.78
CA GLU A 286 -56.71 115.02 -110.28
C GLU A 286 -56.64 115.09 -108.73
N PRO A 287 -56.04 116.13 -108.12
CA PRO A 287 -54.64 116.54 -108.12
C PRO A 287 -54.00 116.48 -106.70
N VAL A 288 -52.69 116.73 -106.64
CA VAL A 288 -51.76 116.57 -105.50
C VAL A 288 -52.08 117.43 -104.26
N ALA A 289 -51.88 116.85 -103.06
CA ALA A 289 -51.43 117.59 -101.88
C ALA A 289 -50.24 116.86 -101.23
N ASN A 290 -49.15 117.61 -101.03
CA ASN A 290 -47.94 117.20 -100.31
C ASN A 290 -48.18 117.15 -98.79
N ASN A 291 -47.24 116.48 -98.10
CA ASN A 291 -47.12 116.18 -96.65
C ASN A 291 -47.77 114.84 -96.29
N GLU A 292 -47.14 113.88 -95.63
CA GLU A 292 -46.04 113.90 -94.68
C GLU A 292 -45.52 112.46 -94.47
N GLN A 293 -44.23 112.36 -94.10
CA GLN A 293 -43.57 111.27 -93.36
C GLN A 293 -43.53 109.84 -93.93
N SER A 294 -42.34 109.52 -94.45
CA SER A 294 -41.77 108.18 -94.59
C SER A 294 -41.94 107.33 -93.31
N GLU A 295 -42.80 106.32 -93.36
CA GLU A 295 -42.92 105.26 -92.35
C GLU A 295 -41.80 104.20 -92.43
N ARG A 296 -40.76 104.40 -93.27
CA ARG A 296 -39.65 103.44 -93.36
C ARG A 296 -38.67 103.48 -92.18
N ASP A 297 -38.53 104.62 -91.52
CA ASP A 297 -37.54 104.78 -90.44
C ASP A 297 -37.94 104.13 -89.09
N PRO A 298 -39.21 104.16 -88.62
CA PRO A 298 -39.58 103.53 -87.35
C PRO A 298 -39.52 102.00 -87.36
N LEU A 299 -39.70 101.37 -88.53
CA LEU A 299 -39.66 99.91 -88.68
C LEU A 299 -38.21 99.39 -88.72
N LEU A 300 -37.28 100.14 -89.31
CA LEU A 300 -35.87 99.79 -89.34
C LEU A 300 -35.23 99.88 -87.94
N GLU A 301 -35.63 100.86 -87.11
CA GLU A 301 -35.18 100.96 -85.72
C GLU A 301 -35.75 99.84 -84.83
N ARG A 302 -37.02 99.42 -85.00
CA ARG A 302 -37.58 98.28 -84.25
C ARG A 302 -36.89 96.97 -84.58
N VAL A 303 -36.66 96.68 -85.86
CA VAL A 303 -35.97 95.44 -86.28
C VAL A 303 -34.50 95.42 -85.84
N LYS A 304 -33.85 96.59 -85.73
CA LYS A 304 -32.49 96.69 -85.15
C LYS A 304 -32.49 96.46 -83.64
N GLY A 305 -33.46 97.04 -82.92
CA GLY A 305 -33.62 96.85 -81.47
C GLY A 305 -33.93 95.40 -81.10
N ASP A 306 -34.80 94.73 -81.86
CA ASP A 306 -35.19 93.35 -81.59
C ASP A 306 -34.04 92.35 -81.90
N ASN A 307 -33.22 92.61 -82.92
CA ASN A 307 -32.03 91.80 -83.23
C ASN A 307 -30.89 91.99 -82.21
N GLU A 308 -30.71 93.21 -81.68
CA GLU A 308 -29.71 93.47 -80.64
C GLU A 308 -30.11 92.83 -79.29
N GLN A 309 -31.41 92.74 -78.99
CA GLN A 309 -31.90 92.05 -77.80
C GLN A 309 -31.71 90.53 -77.90
N LEU A 310 -32.00 89.93 -79.05
CA LEU A 310 -31.74 88.50 -79.33
C LEU A 310 -30.25 88.12 -79.23
N GLN A 311 -29.33 89.01 -79.62
CA GLN A 311 -27.89 88.77 -79.47
C GLN A 311 -27.42 88.85 -78.01
N LYS A 312 -28.00 89.75 -77.18
CA LYS A 312 -27.67 89.85 -75.76
C LYS A 312 -28.16 88.64 -74.97
N ASP A 313 -29.41 88.22 -75.19
CA ASP A 313 -29.99 87.06 -74.50
C ASP A 313 -29.24 85.76 -74.84
N THR A 314 -28.75 85.62 -76.07
CA THR A 314 -27.94 84.45 -76.51
C THR A 314 -26.52 84.45 -75.92
N GLN A 315 -25.93 85.62 -75.63
CA GLN A 315 -24.61 85.72 -75.00
C GLN A 315 -24.68 85.50 -73.48
N GLU A 316 -25.76 85.93 -72.83
CA GLU A 316 -25.95 85.76 -71.38
C GLU A 316 -26.24 84.30 -70.98
N GLU A 317 -26.92 83.53 -71.86
CA GLU A 317 -27.15 82.09 -71.66
C GLU A 317 -25.85 81.26 -71.84
N LYS A 318 -24.99 81.63 -72.80
CA LYS A 318 -23.70 80.93 -73.04
C LYS A 318 -22.62 81.19 -71.99
N ALA A 319 -22.61 82.36 -71.35
CA ALA A 319 -21.61 82.71 -70.34
C ALA A 319 -21.86 82.05 -68.98
N ASN A 320 -23.13 81.78 -68.64
CA ASN A 320 -23.51 81.18 -67.36
C ASN A 320 -23.33 79.64 -67.32
N ASP A 321 -23.47 78.96 -68.45
CA ASP A 321 -23.30 77.50 -68.50
C ASP A 321 -21.81 77.08 -68.54
N PHE A 322 -20.95 77.82 -69.26
CA PHE A 322 -19.55 77.41 -69.43
C PHE A 322 -18.69 77.58 -68.16
N ASN A 323 -19.00 78.56 -67.30
CA ASN A 323 -18.22 78.82 -66.08
C ASN A 323 -18.55 77.90 -64.90
N LYS A 324 -19.71 77.22 -64.91
CA LYS A 324 -20.09 76.28 -63.83
C LYS A 324 -19.46 74.89 -63.97
N GLU A 325 -18.96 74.54 -65.16
CA GLU A 325 -18.55 73.16 -65.47
C GLU A 325 -17.04 72.92 -65.29
N ILE A 326 -16.20 73.96 -65.32
CA ILE A 326 -14.74 73.82 -65.22
C ILE A 326 -14.24 73.73 -63.76
N ASN A 327 -15.02 74.18 -62.77
CA ASN A 327 -14.53 74.30 -61.39
C ASN A 327 -14.82 73.09 -60.48
N LYS A 328 -15.39 71.98 -61.00
CA LYS A 328 -15.77 70.80 -60.20
C LYS A 328 -14.98 69.52 -60.44
N ASN A 329 -14.13 69.45 -61.46
CA ASN A 329 -13.48 68.19 -61.86
C ASN A 329 -11.97 68.11 -61.64
N HIS A 330 -11.38 68.96 -60.80
CA HIS A 330 -10.01 68.73 -60.35
C HIS A 330 -9.98 67.88 -59.07
N ILE A 331 -10.20 66.57 -59.24
CA ILE A 331 -9.73 65.56 -58.29
C ILE A 331 -8.67 64.73 -59.02
N VAL A 332 -7.42 65.12 -58.81
CA VAL A 332 -6.24 64.28 -59.02
C VAL A 332 -6.24 63.24 -57.91
N MET A 333 -6.26 61.95 -58.24
CA MET A 333 -5.49 60.95 -57.50
C MET A 333 -5.05 59.82 -58.44
N GLU A 334 -3.74 59.66 -58.45
CA GLU A 334 -2.90 58.71 -59.17
C GLU A 334 -3.40 57.26 -59.03
N SER A 335 -3.55 56.58 -60.17
CA SER A 335 -3.61 55.12 -60.18
C SER A 335 -2.22 54.57 -59.89
N LYS A 336 -1.99 54.04 -58.68
CA LYS A 336 -0.88 53.12 -58.46
C LYS A 336 -1.19 51.80 -59.14
N GLU A 337 -0.59 51.64 -60.32
CA GLU A 337 -0.40 50.38 -61.00
C GLU A 337 0.40 49.44 -60.08
N ASN A 338 -0.27 48.51 -59.42
CA ASN A 338 0.37 47.40 -58.72
C ASN A 338 0.12 46.12 -59.54
N LEU A 339 1.02 45.87 -60.48
CA LEU A 339 1.38 44.51 -60.90
C LEU A 339 1.88 43.76 -59.65
N LYS A 340 1.09 42.80 -59.15
CA LYS A 340 1.58 41.78 -58.23
C LYS A 340 1.40 40.43 -58.87
N ASN A 341 2.55 39.86 -59.24
CA ASN A 341 2.73 38.54 -59.82
C ASN A 341 1.91 37.49 -59.09
N VAL A 342 1.17 36.70 -59.86
CA VAL A 342 0.60 35.42 -59.46
C VAL A 342 1.68 34.36 -59.70
N GLU A 343 2.72 34.39 -58.88
CA GLU A 343 3.68 33.29 -58.74
C GLU A 343 4.00 33.16 -57.25
N ASP A 344 3.10 32.51 -56.52
CA ASP A 344 3.37 31.79 -55.27
C ASP A 344 2.06 31.11 -54.81
N MET A 345 1.58 30.17 -55.62
CA MET A 345 0.62 29.14 -55.22
C MET A 345 1.23 27.75 -55.46
N ASN A 346 2.49 27.57 -55.05
CA ASN A 346 3.13 26.27 -54.92
C ASN A 346 4.15 26.32 -53.78
N MET A 347 3.67 26.27 -52.53
CA MET A 347 4.35 25.61 -51.41
C MET A 347 3.34 25.21 -50.33
#